data_AF-A0A3D3AB44-F1
#
_entry.id   AF-A0A3D3AB44-F1
#
_cell.length_a   1.000
_cell.length_b   1.000
_cell.length_c   1.000
_cell.angle_alpha   90.00
_cell.angle_beta   90.00
_cell.angle_gamma   90.00
#
_symmetry.space_group_name_H-M   'P 1'
#
loop_
_entity.id
_entity.type
_entity.pdbx_description
1 polymer ?
#
loop_
_entity_poly.entity_id
_entity_poly.type
_entity_poly.pdbx_seq_one_letter_code
_entity_poly.pdbx_strand_id
1 'polypeptide(L)'
;MLHFSNFKITGIALLMLVGVLFALPNFMREETRLALPGFIPSGTLNLGLDLQGGSHLLLSVDTDSVQRERLDDLTSDIRLALRGERIGYSGLSRIDNGVSVTIRDAADMEKATTALQNLAQPVSGSVLTSFEQRVDLNVEKTQGQTFVLRATEDAIAASNTRTVQQSIEIIRRRVDELGTTEPTIQRQGEKRILVQVPGLDDPERLKALLGQTAKMNFHLVDQTISGYEVADGKRPPAGSRLVYTDTEPAVPYIIRRRAIVSGERLVDASVGFDPQTNAPEVNFRFDTLGGRKFGEVTQANIGRPFAIVLDEKVISAPIIQSAILGGSGRITGNFSVEEANDLAILLRAGALPAPMSILEERTVGPGLGADSVAAGRIALIVGFFAVIAFMMVSYSLFGIFANVALIANLLLIMAVLSGLQATLTLPGIAGIVLTVGMAVDANVLIFERIREELALDKNPIIAIDMGYSRALSTIFDANVTTFLAAIILFQLGSG
;
A
#
# COMPACT_ATOMS: atom_id res chain seq x y z
N MET A 1 -47.20 3.26 37.17
CA MET A 1 -47.01 2.89 35.76
C MET A 1 -45.58 3.24 35.38
N LEU A 2 -44.81 2.32 34.81
CA LEU A 2 -43.49 2.65 34.25
C LEU A 2 -43.73 3.57 33.04
N HIS A 3 -43.57 4.88 33.23
CA HIS A 3 -43.70 5.84 32.14
C HIS A 3 -42.39 5.88 31.33
N PHE A 4 -42.35 5.08 30.27
CA PHE A 4 -41.33 5.23 29.24
C PHE A 4 -41.66 6.48 28.41
N SER A 5 -40.76 7.46 28.39
CA SER A 5 -40.91 8.62 27.51
C SER A 5 -40.99 8.16 26.05
N ASN A 6 -41.98 8.65 25.30
CA ASN A 6 -42.15 8.34 23.88
C ASN A 6 -40.86 8.62 23.09
N PHE A 7 -40.07 9.62 23.51
CA PHE A 7 -38.77 9.92 22.89
C PHE A 7 -37.76 8.78 23.04
N LYS A 8 -37.72 8.11 24.20
CA LYS A 8 -36.84 6.95 24.44
C LYS A 8 -37.26 5.76 23.59
N ILE A 9 -38.56 5.48 23.50
CA ILE A 9 -39.09 4.38 22.68
C ILE A 9 -38.77 4.61 21.21
N THR A 10 -39.07 5.80 20.67
CA THR A 10 -38.78 6.14 19.27
C THR A 10 -37.27 6.10 18.99
N GLY A 11 -36.44 6.57 19.92
CA GLY A 11 -34.98 6.52 19.80
C GLY A 11 -34.44 5.09 19.72
N ILE A 12 -34.90 4.19 20.60
CA ILE A 12 -34.50 2.77 20.59
C ILE A 12 -34.99 2.09 19.30
N ALA A 13 -36.23 2.35 18.88
CA ALA A 13 -36.78 1.78 17.66
C ALA A 13 -36.01 2.22 16.40
N LEU A 14 -35.64 3.50 16.33
CA LEU A 14 -34.81 4.04 15.24
C LEU A 14 -33.42 3.40 15.24
N LEU A 15 -32.77 3.29 16.40
CA LEU A 15 -31.45 2.69 16.55
C LEU A 15 -31.46 1.21 16.15
N MET A 16 -32.50 0.47 16.54
CA MET A 16 -32.70 -0.91 16.11
C MET A 16 -32.93 -1.02 14.60
N LEU A 17 -33.71 -0.11 14.00
CA LEU A 17 -33.94 -0.09 12.56
C LEU A 17 -32.65 0.19 11.79
N VAL A 18 -31.83 1.15 12.24
CA VAL A 18 -30.50 1.42 11.68
C VAL A 18 -29.60 0.21 11.84
N GLY A 19 -29.57 -0.41 13.03
CA GLY A 19 -28.80 -1.62 13.29
C GLY A 19 -29.15 -2.76 12.35
N VAL A 20 -30.45 -3.05 12.18
CA VAL A 20 -30.92 -4.08 11.26
C VAL A 20 -30.53 -3.74 9.82
N LEU A 21 -30.65 -2.47 9.40
CA LEU A 21 -30.35 -2.04 8.03
C LEU A 21 -28.86 -2.21 7.67
N PHE A 22 -27.96 -1.88 8.59
CA PHE A 22 -26.51 -2.07 8.42
C PHE A 22 -26.07 -3.54 8.63
N ALA A 23 -26.80 -4.33 9.42
CA ALA A 23 -26.50 -5.75 9.61
C ALA A 23 -27.05 -6.63 8.47
N LEU A 24 -28.11 -6.21 7.79
CA LEU A 24 -28.82 -6.95 6.74
C LEU A 24 -27.92 -7.47 5.59
N PRO A 25 -26.96 -6.69 5.05
CA PRO A 25 -26.07 -7.13 3.99
C PRO A 25 -25.25 -8.37 4.35
N ASN A 26 -24.94 -8.56 5.64
CA ASN A 26 -24.17 -9.71 6.13
C ASN A 26 -24.91 -11.04 6.03
N PHE A 27 -26.25 -11.02 5.97
CA PHE A 27 -27.09 -12.22 5.88
C PHE A 27 -27.59 -12.51 4.46
N MET A 28 -27.27 -11.63 3.50
CA MET A 28 -27.69 -11.75 2.11
C MET A 28 -26.59 -12.36 1.20
N ARG A 29 -27.02 -13.22 0.27
CA ARG A 29 -26.16 -13.75 -0.80
C ARG A 29 -25.71 -12.62 -1.74
N GLU A 30 -24.52 -12.75 -2.32
CA GLU A 30 -23.88 -11.70 -3.15
C GLU A 30 -24.77 -11.17 -4.29
N GLU A 31 -25.52 -12.06 -4.97
CA GLU A 31 -26.40 -11.69 -6.08
C GLU A 31 -27.53 -10.73 -5.67
N THR A 32 -28.04 -10.85 -4.44
CA THR A 32 -29.12 -9.99 -3.92
C THR A 32 -28.59 -8.68 -3.35
N ARG A 33 -27.29 -8.63 -3.04
CA ARG A 33 -26.58 -7.48 -2.45
C ARG A 33 -26.33 -6.38 -3.47
N LEU A 34 -25.97 -6.75 -4.70
CA LEU A 34 -25.75 -5.83 -5.83
C LEU A 34 -27.05 -5.21 -6.36
N ALA A 35 -28.20 -5.82 -6.06
CA ALA A 35 -29.51 -5.33 -6.45
C ALA A 35 -30.15 -4.37 -5.43
N LEU A 36 -29.47 -4.07 -4.32
CA LEU A 36 -29.99 -3.16 -3.29
C LEU A 36 -29.91 -1.68 -3.75
N PRO A 37 -30.91 -0.85 -3.40
CA PRO A 37 -30.85 0.59 -3.67
C PRO A 37 -29.62 1.22 -2.99
N GLY A 38 -28.93 2.14 -3.65
CA GLY A 38 -27.67 2.76 -3.17
C GLY A 38 -27.73 3.56 -1.86
N PHE A 39 -28.87 3.57 -1.16
CA PHE A 39 -29.01 4.09 0.19
C PHE A 39 -28.72 3.03 1.28
N ILE A 40 -28.67 1.74 0.92
CA ILE A 40 -28.33 0.64 1.83
C ILE A 40 -26.82 0.35 1.67
N PRO A 41 -26.04 0.32 2.76
CA PRO A 41 -24.62 -0.05 2.71
C PRO A 41 -24.47 -1.44 2.10
N SER A 42 -23.63 -1.60 1.08
CA SER A 42 -23.33 -2.90 0.48
C SER A 42 -22.19 -3.65 1.17
N GLY A 43 -21.53 -2.99 2.13
CA GLY A 43 -20.34 -3.51 2.80
C GLY A 43 -20.69 -4.65 3.76
N THR A 44 -20.09 -5.82 3.55
CA THR A 44 -20.12 -6.91 4.52
C THR A 44 -19.07 -6.72 5.60
N LEU A 45 -19.08 -7.60 6.59
CA LEU A 45 -18.01 -7.73 7.54
C LEU A 45 -16.70 -8.08 6.83
N ASN A 46 -15.68 -7.24 6.98
CA ASN A 46 -14.34 -7.51 6.48
C ASN A 46 -13.70 -8.56 7.39
N LEU A 47 -13.10 -9.61 6.83
CA LEU A 47 -12.42 -10.65 7.60
C LEU A 47 -10.91 -10.41 7.54
N GLY A 48 -10.23 -10.59 8.67
CA GLY A 48 -8.79 -10.38 8.77
C GLY A 48 -7.98 -11.54 8.20
N LEU A 49 -6.67 -11.29 8.09
CA LEU A 49 -5.68 -12.25 7.60
C LEU A 49 -5.74 -13.59 8.35
N ASP A 50 -5.96 -13.55 9.67
CA ASP A 50 -6.05 -14.76 10.50
C ASP A 50 -7.25 -15.65 10.15
N LEU A 51 -8.28 -15.09 9.50
CA LEU A 51 -9.51 -15.80 9.15
C LEU A 51 -9.54 -16.21 7.68
N GLN A 52 -9.00 -15.38 6.78
CA GLN A 52 -8.98 -15.65 5.33
C GLN A 52 -7.69 -16.35 4.86
N GLY A 53 -6.64 -16.38 5.70
CA GLY A 53 -5.29 -16.67 5.24
C GLY A 53 -4.72 -15.52 4.39
N GLY A 54 -3.44 -15.62 4.06
CA GLY A 54 -2.75 -14.68 3.16
C GLY A 54 -1.31 -14.39 3.57
N SER A 55 -0.76 -13.31 3.00
CA SER A 55 0.63 -12.90 3.17
C SER A 55 0.75 -11.59 3.96
N HIS A 56 1.67 -11.56 4.91
CA HIS A 56 2.08 -10.39 5.68
C HIS A 56 3.56 -10.12 5.45
N LEU A 57 3.86 -8.98 4.81
CA LEU A 57 5.21 -8.57 4.44
C LEU A 57 5.54 -7.22 5.07
N LEU A 58 6.71 -7.14 5.73
CA LEU A 58 7.31 -5.88 6.15
C LEU A 58 8.49 -5.56 5.22
N LEU A 59 8.32 -4.52 4.41
CA LEU A 59 9.29 -4.08 3.40
C LEU A 59 10.06 -2.87 3.92
N SER A 60 11.35 -2.77 3.58
CA SER A 60 12.18 -1.59 3.80
C SER A 60 12.58 -0.97 2.47
N VAL A 61 12.33 0.33 2.32
CA VAL A 61 12.68 1.10 1.14
C VAL A 61 14.12 1.61 1.27
N ASP A 62 14.98 1.32 0.28
CA ASP A 62 16.36 1.83 0.23
C ASP A 62 16.38 3.30 -0.24
N THR A 63 16.11 4.21 0.69
CA THR A 63 16.19 5.66 0.45
C THR A 63 17.60 6.14 0.10
N ASP A 64 18.62 5.36 0.44
CA ASP A 64 20.01 5.78 0.31
C ASP A 64 20.47 5.61 -1.14
N SER A 65 19.88 4.65 -1.87
CA SER A 65 19.98 4.57 -3.34
C SER A 65 19.43 5.82 -4.05
N VAL A 66 18.27 6.33 -3.62
CA VAL A 66 17.62 7.53 -4.20
C VAL A 66 18.48 8.76 -3.97
N GLN A 67 19.09 8.88 -2.80
CA GLN A 67 20.01 9.97 -2.51
C GLN A 67 21.26 9.90 -3.40
N ARG A 68 21.81 8.70 -3.63
CA ARG A 68 22.94 8.52 -4.55
C ARG A 68 22.57 8.90 -5.99
N GLU A 69 21.41 8.49 -6.48
CA GLU A 69 20.92 8.87 -7.82
C GLU A 69 20.72 10.40 -7.92
N ARG A 70 20.12 11.02 -6.90
CA ARG A 70 19.98 12.49 -6.84
C ARG A 70 21.32 13.22 -6.85
N LEU A 71 22.35 12.70 -6.18
CA LEU A 71 23.69 13.29 -6.21
C LEU A 71 24.37 13.15 -7.58
N ASP A 72 24.09 12.07 -8.31
CA ASP A 72 24.55 11.86 -9.68
C ASP A 72 23.86 12.81 -10.67
N ASP A 73 22.55 13.02 -10.50
CA ASP A 73 21.79 14.01 -11.26
C ASP A 73 22.27 15.42 -10.96
N LEU A 74 22.45 15.77 -9.68
CA LEU A 74 23.00 17.07 -9.27
C LEU A 74 24.40 17.31 -9.86
N THR A 75 25.25 16.28 -9.89
CA THR A 75 26.58 16.36 -10.52
C THR A 75 26.46 16.66 -12.03
N SER A 76 25.47 16.08 -12.70
CA SER A 76 25.20 16.28 -14.12
C SER A 76 24.63 17.67 -14.40
N ASP A 77 23.74 18.16 -13.53
CA ASP A 77 23.14 19.49 -13.60
C ASP A 77 24.16 20.60 -13.35
N ILE A 78 25.03 20.44 -12.33
CA ILE A 78 26.16 21.35 -12.08
C ILE A 78 27.05 21.42 -13.32
N ARG A 79 27.37 20.28 -13.93
CA ARG A 79 28.17 20.23 -15.15
C ARG A 79 27.49 21.00 -16.30
N LEU A 80 26.18 20.83 -16.48
CA LEU A 80 25.43 21.49 -17.55
C LEU A 80 25.35 23.01 -17.32
N ALA A 81 25.04 23.43 -16.09
CA ALA A 81 24.94 24.83 -15.69
C ALA A 81 26.27 25.57 -15.87
N LEU A 82 27.37 25.01 -15.36
CA LEU A 82 28.70 25.61 -15.49
C LEU A 82 29.17 25.66 -16.95
N ARG A 83 28.86 24.64 -17.75
CA ARG A 83 29.20 24.62 -19.18
C ARG A 83 28.39 25.63 -19.99
N GLY A 84 27.12 25.84 -19.64
CA GLY A 84 26.25 26.85 -20.26
C GLY A 84 26.83 28.26 -20.12
N GLU A 85 27.35 28.58 -18.94
CA GLU A 85 28.00 29.86 -18.62
C GLU A 85 29.49 29.92 -19.01
N ARG A 86 30.03 28.85 -19.64
CA ARG A 86 31.44 28.72 -20.05
C ARG A 86 32.45 28.80 -18.90
N ILE A 87 32.07 28.40 -17.69
CA ILE A 87 32.91 28.42 -16.50
C ILE A 87 33.80 27.18 -16.46
N GLY A 88 35.12 27.38 -16.33
CA GLY A 88 36.09 26.29 -16.18
C GLY A 88 36.04 25.68 -14.78
N TYR A 89 35.79 24.37 -14.68
CA TYR A 89 35.74 23.65 -13.40
C TYR A 89 36.66 22.43 -13.36
N SER A 90 36.99 21.99 -12.16
CA SER A 90 37.82 20.83 -11.84
C SER A 90 37.36 20.18 -10.54
N GLY A 91 37.78 18.94 -10.27
CA GLY A 91 37.48 18.27 -9.00
C GLY A 91 35.99 18.06 -8.73
N LEU A 92 35.16 17.91 -9.77
CA LEU A 92 33.74 17.63 -9.61
C LEU A 92 33.58 16.20 -9.08
N SER A 93 33.27 16.07 -7.79
CA SER A 93 33.16 14.80 -7.09
C SER A 93 32.01 14.80 -6.10
N ARG A 94 31.46 13.61 -5.86
CA ARG A 94 30.47 13.36 -4.81
C ARG A 94 31.16 13.37 -3.44
N ILE A 95 30.49 13.96 -2.47
CA ILE A 95 30.85 13.93 -1.05
C ILE A 95 29.64 13.44 -0.24
N ASP A 96 29.80 13.24 1.06
CA ASP A 96 28.68 12.87 1.93
C ASP A 96 27.57 13.91 1.88
N ASN A 97 26.39 13.47 1.44
CA ASN A 97 25.17 14.27 1.27
C ASN A 97 25.36 15.51 0.37
N GLY A 98 26.31 15.48 -0.58
CA GLY A 98 26.57 16.64 -1.42
C GLY A 98 27.49 16.42 -2.60
N VAL A 99 27.79 17.52 -3.30
CA VAL A 99 28.73 17.56 -4.43
C VAL A 99 29.73 18.69 -4.20
N SER A 100 31.02 18.40 -4.38
CA SER A 100 32.10 19.39 -4.36
C SER A 100 32.53 19.73 -5.78
N VAL A 101 32.77 21.01 -6.05
CA VAL A 101 33.31 21.49 -7.32
C VAL A 101 34.32 22.60 -7.09
N THR A 102 35.45 22.55 -7.79
CA THR A 102 36.49 23.59 -7.73
C THR A 102 36.51 24.37 -9.03
N ILE A 103 36.29 25.69 -8.95
CA ILE A 103 36.37 26.60 -10.08
C ILE A 103 37.84 26.90 -10.37
N ARG A 104 38.21 26.98 -11.66
CA ARG A 104 39.60 27.22 -12.08
C ARG A 104 39.98 28.69 -12.05
N ASP A 105 39.06 29.55 -12.47
CA ASP A 105 39.28 30.98 -12.63
C ASP A 105 38.59 31.77 -11.51
N ALA A 106 39.38 32.53 -10.74
CA ALA A 106 38.89 33.31 -9.61
C ALA A 106 37.91 34.43 -10.03
N ALA A 107 37.99 34.88 -11.29
CA ALA A 107 37.11 35.91 -11.86
C ALA A 107 35.66 35.41 -12.09
N ASP A 108 35.46 34.09 -12.26
CA ASP A 108 34.14 33.51 -12.51
C ASP A 108 33.45 33.05 -11.21
N MET A 109 34.02 33.33 -10.04
CA MET A 109 33.48 32.91 -8.74
C MET A 109 32.09 33.48 -8.44
N GLU A 110 31.83 34.74 -8.81
CA GLU A 110 30.53 35.38 -8.58
C GLU A 110 29.46 34.79 -9.51
N LYS A 111 29.80 34.61 -10.80
CA LYS A 111 28.94 33.94 -11.78
C LYS A 111 28.65 32.48 -11.41
N ALA A 112 29.67 31.76 -10.93
CA ALA A 112 29.53 30.39 -10.46
C ALA A 112 28.61 30.32 -9.24
N THR A 113 28.68 31.28 -8.32
CA THR A 113 27.79 31.35 -7.15
C THR A 113 26.33 31.49 -7.60
N THR A 114 26.04 32.42 -8.52
CA THR A 114 24.68 32.60 -9.06
C THR A 114 24.20 31.36 -9.81
N ALA A 115 25.03 30.76 -10.66
CA ALA A 115 24.68 29.56 -11.42
C ALA A 115 24.37 28.36 -10.50
N LEU A 116 25.13 28.18 -9.42
CA LEU A 116 24.93 27.10 -8.44
C LEU A 116 23.73 27.37 -7.53
N GLN A 117 23.48 28.63 -7.13
CA GLN A 117 22.29 29.00 -6.35
C GLN A 117 20.99 28.80 -7.16
N ASN A 118 21.03 29.01 -8.47
CA ASN A 118 19.89 28.74 -9.35
C ASN A 118 19.52 27.24 -9.45
N LEU A 119 20.40 26.34 -9.02
CA LEU A 119 20.10 24.91 -8.92
C LEU A 119 19.34 24.56 -7.64
N ALA A 120 19.41 25.41 -6.60
CA ALA A 120 18.66 25.21 -5.36
C ALA A 120 17.17 25.49 -5.61
N GLN A 121 16.34 24.50 -5.32
CA GLN A 121 14.89 24.59 -5.43
C GLN A 121 14.26 24.81 -4.05
N PRO A 122 13.15 25.57 -3.97
CA PRO A 122 12.42 25.71 -2.72
C PRO A 122 11.82 24.36 -2.30
N VAL A 123 12.10 23.93 -1.07
CA VAL A 123 11.48 22.73 -0.49
C VAL A 123 10.03 23.07 -0.19
N SER A 124 9.12 22.47 -0.95
CA SER A 124 7.68 22.58 -0.71
C SER A 124 7.30 21.72 0.51
N GLY A 125 7.54 22.24 1.71
CA GLY A 125 7.24 21.59 2.98
C GLY A 125 6.31 22.46 3.83
N SER A 126 5.07 21.99 4.02
CA SER A 126 4.04 22.50 4.94
C SER A 126 3.62 23.97 4.79
N VAL A 127 2.38 24.18 4.36
CA VAL A 127 1.70 25.49 4.23
C VAL A 127 1.56 26.22 5.59
N LEU A 128 1.76 25.54 6.72
CA LEU A 128 1.43 26.10 8.04
C LEU A 128 2.57 26.92 8.69
N THR A 129 3.81 26.83 8.20
CA THR A 129 4.97 27.53 8.78
C THR A 129 5.68 28.41 7.75
N SER A 130 4.91 29.31 7.13
CA SER A 130 5.38 30.21 6.09
C SER A 130 6.06 31.46 6.67
N PHE A 131 7.36 31.39 6.95
CA PHE A 131 8.25 32.59 7.01
C PHE A 131 9.71 32.33 6.60
N GLU A 132 10.20 31.08 6.53
CA GLU A 132 11.53 30.79 6.00
C GLU A 132 11.43 30.00 4.70
N GLN A 133 11.94 30.59 3.61
CA GLN A 133 12.03 29.96 2.30
C GLN A 133 13.14 28.89 2.36
N ARG A 134 12.80 27.69 2.85
CA ARG A 134 13.77 26.60 2.99
C ARG A 134 14.16 26.07 1.60
N VAL A 135 15.45 26.05 1.33
CA VAL A 135 16.05 25.53 0.09
C VAL A 135 16.49 24.09 0.27
N ASP A 136 16.49 23.34 -0.84
CA ASP A 136 16.85 21.92 -0.82
C ASP A 136 18.36 21.67 -0.78
N LEU A 137 19.13 22.68 -1.18
CA LEU A 137 20.59 22.67 -1.22
C LEU A 137 21.15 23.87 -0.46
N ASN A 138 22.06 23.60 0.48
CA ASN A 138 22.93 24.60 1.06
C ASN A 138 24.22 24.70 0.25
N VAL A 139 24.49 25.88 -0.31
CA VAL A 139 25.68 26.15 -1.12
C VAL A 139 26.73 26.83 -0.24
N GLU A 140 27.70 26.06 0.24
CA GLU A 140 28.78 26.56 1.08
C GLU A 140 30.04 26.80 0.26
N LYS A 141 30.65 27.97 0.45
CA LYS A 141 31.97 28.27 -0.08
C LYS A 141 33.02 27.87 0.95
N THR A 142 33.81 26.83 0.66
CA THR A 142 34.95 26.42 1.51
C THR A 142 36.17 27.30 1.19
N GLN A 143 37.17 27.34 2.07
CA GLN A 143 38.40 28.12 1.86
C GLN A 143 39.03 27.82 0.49
N GLY A 144 39.08 28.82 -0.40
CA GLY A 144 39.61 28.72 -1.76
C GLY A 144 38.55 28.95 -2.87
N GLN A 145 38.75 28.28 -4.02
CA GLN A 145 37.86 28.30 -5.19
C GLN A 145 36.90 27.09 -5.23
N THR A 146 36.62 26.49 -4.06
CA THR A 146 35.82 25.26 -3.95
C THR A 146 34.44 25.55 -3.37
N PHE A 147 33.41 25.11 -4.09
CA PHE A 147 32.02 25.10 -3.64
C PHE A 147 31.61 23.70 -3.21
N VAL A 148 30.82 23.65 -2.14
CA VAL A 148 30.25 22.43 -1.60
C VAL A 148 28.74 22.63 -1.53
N LEU A 149 28.00 21.84 -2.31
CA LEU A 149 26.53 21.83 -2.29
C LEU A 149 26.09 20.65 -1.44
N ARG A 150 25.44 20.88 -0.31
CA ARG A 150 24.90 19.82 0.57
C ARG A 150 23.38 19.83 0.57
N ALA A 151 22.77 18.65 0.48
CA ALA A 151 21.34 18.52 0.69
C ALA A 151 21.00 18.84 2.15
N THR A 152 19.96 19.64 2.37
CA THR A 152 19.48 19.96 3.73
C THR A 152 18.78 18.76 4.36
N GLU A 153 18.80 18.65 5.70
CA GLU A 153 18.14 17.55 6.42
C GLU A 153 16.64 17.49 6.12
N ASP A 154 15.98 18.65 6.04
CA ASP A 154 14.58 18.78 5.64
C ASP A 154 14.32 18.25 4.23
N ALA A 155 15.24 18.50 3.29
CA ALA A 155 15.12 18.00 1.92
C ALA A 155 15.27 16.47 1.85
N ILE A 156 16.15 15.90 2.68
CA ILE A 156 16.32 14.44 2.80
C ILE A 156 15.06 13.81 3.41
N ALA A 157 14.54 14.36 4.51
CA ALA A 157 13.33 13.87 5.17
C ALA A 157 12.09 13.95 4.26
N ALA A 158 11.94 15.06 3.53
CA ALA A 158 10.88 15.24 2.53
C ALA A 158 11.04 14.25 1.36
N SER A 159 12.26 14.04 0.87
CA SER A 159 12.56 13.07 -0.18
C SER A 159 12.23 11.64 0.26
N ASN A 160 12.60 11.25 1.48
CA ASN A 160 12.31 9.93 2.05
C ASN A 160 10.80 9.71 2.16
N THR A 161 10.06 10.69 2.69
CA THR A 161 8.60 10.62 2.81
C THR A 161 7.93 10.50 1.45
N ARG A 162 8.36 11.29 0.45
CA ARG A 162 7.83 11.22 -0.92
C ARG A 162 8.13 9.85 -1.56
N THR A 163 9.35 9.35 -1.39
CA THR A 163 9.77 8.05 -1.93
C THR A 163 8.92 6.92 -1.36
N VAL A 164 8.73 6.87 -0.04
CA VAL A 164 7.89 5.86 0.62
C VAL A 164 6.43 5.97 0.17
N GLN A 165 5.89 7.19 0.08
CA GLN A 165 4.50 7.38 -0.38
C GLN A 165 4.31 6.93 -1.83
N GLN A 166 5.27 7.22 -2.70
CA GLN A 166 5.24 6.75 -4.08
C GLN A 166 5.39 5.23 -4.16
N SER A 167 6.27 4.62 -3.37
CA SER A 167 6.37 3.16 -3.28
C SER A 167 5.06 2.51 -2.82
N ILE A 168 4.36 3.09 -1.84
CA ILE A 168 3.04 2.62 -1.39
C ILE A 168 2.04 2.61 -2.55
N GLU A 169 2.01 3.66 -3.37
CA GLU A 169 1.11 3.75 -4.52
C GLU A 169 1.45 2.73 -5.62
N ILE A 170 2.75 2.46 -5.85
CA ILE A 170 3.19 1.42 -6.79
C ILE A 170 2.80 0.03 -6.26
N ILE A 171 3.05 -0.25 -4.97
CA ILE A 171 2.67 -1.52 -4.33
C ILE A 171 1.16 -1.71 -4.44
N ARG A 172 0.36 -0.69 -4.15
CA ARG A 172 -1.11 -0.75 -4.28
C ARG A 172 -1.53 -1.18 -5.66
N ARG A 173 -1.03 -0.51 -6.70
CA ARG A 173 -1.31 -0.89 -8.09
C ARG A 173 -0.88 -2.31 -8.43
N ARG A 174 0.26 -2.79 -7.94
CA ARG A 174 0.72 -4.17 -8.17
C ARG A 174 -0.18 -5.21 -7.49
N VAL A 175 -0.64 -4.92 -6.28
CA VAL A 175 -1.50 -5.84 -5.52
C VAL A 175 -2.93 -5.83 -6.06
N ASP A 176 -3.46 -4.67 -6.46
CA ASP A 176 -4.80 -4.57 -7.06
C ASP A 176 -4.90 -5.41 -8.34
N GLU A 177 -3.82 -5.49 -9.12
CA GLU A 177 -3.73 -6.32 -10.34
C GLU A 177 -3.74 -7.83 -10.07
N LEU A 178 -3.44 -8.27 -8.85
CA LEU A 178 -3.57 -9.67 -8.45
C LEU A 178 -5.03 -10.07 -8.20
N GLY A 179 -5.97 -9.11 -8.24
CA GLY A 179 -7.40 -9.37 -8.05
C GLY A 179 -7.79 -9.67 -6.60
N THR A 180 -6.95 -9.29 -5.63
CA THR A 180 -7.20 -9.52 -4.20
C THR A 180 -8.18 -8.49 -3.64
N THR A 181 -9.10 -8.92 -2.79
CA THR A 181 -10.03 -8.00 -2.10
C THR A 181 -9.31 -7.30 -0.95
N GLU A 182 -9.08 -6.00 -1.11
CA GLU A 182 -8.73 -5.04 -0.04
C GLU A 182 -7.38 -5.27 0.67
N PRO A 183 -6.24 -5.05 -0.02
CA PRO A 183 -4.94 -5.12 0.63
C PRO A 183 -4.73 -3.96 1.61
N THR A 184 -4.17 -4.26 2.77
CA THR A 184 -3.77 -3.24 3.74
C THR A 184 -2.31 -2.88 3.52
N ILE A 185 -2.08 -1.68 2.96
CA ILE A 185 -0.74 -1.16 2.67
C ILE A 185 -0.56 0.13 3.47
N GLN A 186 0.33 0.09 4.45
CA GLN A 186 0.54 1.20 5.39
C GLN A 186 2.02 1.48 5.60
N ARG A 187 2.36 2.74 5.86
CA ARG A 187 3.71 3.13 6.26
C ARG A 187 3.94 2.74 7.72
N GLN A 188 5.03 2.03 8.01
CA GLN A 188 5.45 1.67 9.36
C GLN A 188 6.80 2.34 9.70
N GLY A 189 6.77 3.45 10.42
CA GLY A 189 7.97 4.25 10.71
C GLY A 189 8.48 5.02 9.48
N GLU A 190 9.77 5.34 9.44
CA GLU A 190 10.30 6.27 8.42
C GLU A 190 10.50 5.64 7.04
N LYS A 191 11.05 4.42 6.98
CA LYS A 191 11.48 3.75 5.75
C LYS A 191 10.79 2.40 5.49
N ARG A 192 9.84 1.98 6.33
CA ARG A 192 9.20 0.66 6.21
C ARG A 192 7.76 0.76 5.74
N ILE A 193 7.32 -0.26 5.01
CA ILE A 193 5.97 -0.41 4.47
C ILE A 193 5.46 -1.78 4.91
N LEU A 194 4.34 -1.78 5.61
CA LEU A 194 3.57 -2.95 5.97
C LEU A 194 2.61 -3.27 4.83
N VAL A 195 2.66 -4.49 4.32
CA VAL A 195 1.78 -4.99 3.26
C VAL A 195 1.11 -6.26 3.74
N GLN A 196 -0.22 -6.24 3.79
CA GLN A 196 -1.03 -7.40 4.12
C GLN A 196 -1.99 -7.67 2.97
N VAL A 197 -1.93 -8.87 2.42
CA VAL A 197 -2.74 -9.31 1.28
C VAL A 197 -3.54 -10.54 1.69
N PRO A 198 -4.81 -10.36 2.08
CA PRO A 198 -5.70 -11.47 2.44
C PRO A 198 -6.02 -12.35 1.23
N GLY A 199 -6.23 -13.65 1.48
CA GLY A 199 -6.67 -14.61 0.48
C GLY A 199 -5.66 -14.93 -0.62
N LEU A 200 -4.39 -14.54 -0.46
CA LEU A 200 -3.33 -14.89 -1.40
C LEU A 200 -2.69 -16.23 -1.01
N ASP A 201 -2.76 -17.21 -1.92
CA ASP A 201 -2.24 -18.56 -1.71
C ASP A 201 -0.71 -18.67 -1.83
N ASP A 202 -0.10 -17.90 -2.75
CA ASP A 202 1.34 -17.95 -3.05
C ASP A 202 2.08 -16.65 -2.66
N PRO A 203 2.78 -16.63 -1.50
CA PRO A 203 3.54 -15.46 -1.06
C PRO A 203 4.80 -15.21 -1.90
N GLU A 204 5.39 -16.24 -2.53
CA GLU A 204 6.63 -16.09 -3.31
C GLU A 204 6.38 -15.30 -4.59
N ARG A 205 5.23 -15.52 -5.24
CA ARG A 205 4.81 -14.71 -6.40
C ARG A 205 4.62 -13.24 -6.03
N LEU A 206 3.94 -12.95 -4.91
CA LEU A 206 3.78 -11.58 -4.43
C LEU A 206 5.13 -10.93 -4.11
N LYS A 207 6.03 -11.68 -3.48
CA LYS A 207 7.38 -11.24 -3.18
C LYS A 207 8.19 -10.93 -4.43
N ALA A 208 8.11 -11.76 -5.47
CA ALA A 208 8.75 -11.50 -6.75
C ALA A 208 8.21 -10.21 -7.38
N LEU A 209 6.89 -10.00 -7.35
CA LEU A 209 6.26 -8.80 -7.89
C LEU A 209 6.56 -7.54 -7.10
N LEU A 210 6.61 -7.60 -5.77
CA LEU A 210 6.87 -6.42 -4.93
C LEU A 210 8.37 -6.10 -4.81
N GLY A 211 9.25 -7.10 -4.88
CA GLY A 211 10.70 -6.90 -4.75
C GLY A 211 11.37 -6.29 -5.99
N GLN A 212 10.79 -6.46 -7.17
CA GLN A 212 11.37 -5.97 -8.43
C GLN A 212 11.18 -4.46 -8.60
N THR A 213 12.23 -3.71 -8.95
CA THR A 213 12.09 -2.28 -9.23
C THR A 213 11.31 -2.02 -10.51
N ALA A 214 11.44 -2.89 -11.52
CA ALA A 214 10.81 -2.78 -12.82
C ALA A 214 11.13 -1.46 -13.56
N LYS A 215 12.38 -0.97 -13.44
CA LYS A 215 12.87 0.21 -14.15
C LYS A 215 13.10 -0.16 -15.62
N MET A 216 12.07 0.05 -16.43
CA MET A 216 12.13 -0.23 -17.86
C MET A 216 12.71 0.96 -18.64
N ASN A 217 13.70 0.70 -19.49
CA ASN A 217 14.29 1.70 -20.38
C ASN A 217 14.48 1.15 -21.79
N PHE A 218 14.28 2.02 -22.76
CA PHE A 218 14.40 1.69 -24.17
C PHE A 218 15.67 2.31 -24.76
N HIS A 219 16.53 1.49 -25.32
CA HIS A 219 17.85 1.88 -25.82
C HIS A 219 18.08 1.43 -27.26
N LEU A 220 18.80 2.24 -28.03
CA LEU A 220 19.32 1.78 -29.33
C LEU A 220 20.53 0.87 -29.11
N VAL A 221 20.55 -0.25 -29.82
CA VAL A 221 21.71 -1.14 -29.86
C VAL A 221 22.80 -0.54 -30.75
N ASP A 222 24.03 -0.57 -30.26
CA ASP A 222 25.21 -0.18 -31.01
C ASP A 222 25.77 -1.40 -31.74
N GLN A 223 25.75 -1.37 -33.06
CA GLN A 223 26.24 -2.46 -33.91
C GLN A 223 27.67 -2.25 -34.40
N THR A 224 28.36 -1.19 -33.95
CA THR A 224 29.74 -0.90 -34.40
C THR A 224 30.73 -1.99 -34.01
N ILE A 225 30.48 -2.67 -32.87
CA ILE A 225 31.27 -3.78 -32.34
C ILE A 225 30.29 -4.85 -31.84
N SER A 226 30.65 -6.13 -31.96
CA SER A 226 29.84 -7.22 -31.37
C SER A 226 29.93 -7.21 -29.85
N GLY A 227 28.82 -7.50 -29.16
CA GLY A 227 28.81 -7.63 -27.70
C GLY A 227 29.79 -8.68 -27.17
N TYR A 228 30.02 -9.75 -27.93
CA TYR A 228 31.00 -10.78 -27.59
C TYR A 228 32.44 -10.27 -27.61
N GLU A 229 32.77 -9.34 -28.50
CA GLU A 229 34.13 -8.77 -28.55
C GLU A 229 34.41 -7.82 -27.38
N VAL A 230 33.37 -7.12 -26.89
CA VAL A 230 33.48 -6.29 -25.68
C VAL A 230 33.53 -7.17 -24.43
N ALA A 231 32.79 -8.28 -24.42
CA ALA A 231 32.88 -9.28 -23.36
C ALA A 231 34.29 -9.91 -23.26
N ASP A 232 34.96 -10.09 -24.40
CA ASP A 232 36.34 -10.60 -24.51
C ASP A 232 37.44 -9.54 -24.21
N GLY A 233 37.04 -8.36 -23.70
CA GLY A 233 37.97 -7.36 -23.16
C GLY A 233 38.22 -6.13 -24.05
N LYS A 234 37.56 -6.00 -25.22
CA LYS A 234 37.59 -4.74 -25.97
C LYS A 234 36.78 -3.66 -25.24
N ARG A 235 37.22 -2.40 -25.32
CA ARG A 235 36.48 -1.29 -24.71
C ARG A 235 35.21 -0.99 -25.51
N PRO A 236 34.05 -0.77 -24.84
CA PRO A 236 32.84 -0.37 -25.53
C PRO A 236 33.01 1.02 -26.18
N PRO A 237 32.30 1.30 -27.28
CA PRO A 237 32.27 2.62 -27.91
C PRO A 237 31.89 3.72 -26.93
N ALA A 238 32.39 4.94 -27.16
CA ALA A 238 32.12 6.08 -26.29
C ALA A 238 30.60 6.35 -26.22
N GLY A 239 30.06 6.34 -24.99
CA GLY A 239 28.63 6.52 -24.77
C GLY A 239 27.79 5.24 -24.84
N SER A 240 28.41 4.07 -25.01
CA SER A 240 27.76 2.76 -25.00
C SER A 240 28.18 1.93 -23.77
N ARG A 241 27.39 0.92 -23.40
CA ARG A 241 27.67 -0.02 -22.31
C ARG A 241 27.27 -1.44 -22.71
N LEU A 242 27.97 -2.42 -22.16
CA LEU A 242 27.66 -3.84 -22.30
C LEU A 242 26.54 -4.22 -21.33
N VAL A 243 25.55 -4.95 -21.81
CA VAL A 243 24.43 -5.46 -21.03
C VAL A 243 24.11 -6.87 -21.50
N TYR A 244 23.74 -7.75 -20.56
CA TYR A 244 23.42 -9.14 -20.86
C TYR A 244 21.90 -9.36 -20.89
N THR A 245 21.47 -10.39 -21.63
CA THR A 245 20.10 -10.91 -21.51
C THR A 245 19.95 -11.74 -20.25
N ASP A 246 18.69 -11.92 -19.82
CA ASP A 246 18.34 -12.80 -18.70
C ASP A 246 18.12 -14.27 -19.13
N THR A 247 18.59 -14.64 -20.33
CA THR A 247 18.47 -15.99 -20.88
C THR A 247 19.72 -16.81 -20.56
N GLU A 248 19.59 -18.14 -20.51
CA GLU A 248 20.73 -19.06 -20.44
C GLU A 248 20.92 -19.75 -21.81
N PRO A 249 22.04 -19.55 -22.53
CA PRO A 249 23.19 -18.70 -22.17
C PRO A 249 22.91 -17.19 -22.34
N ALA A 250 23.59 -16.38 -21.51
CA ALA A 250 23.45 -14.94 -21.49
C ALA A 250 24.07 -14.32 -22.76
N VAL A 251 23.27 -13.55 -23.51
CA VAL A 251 23.68 -12.92 -24.76
C VAL A 251 24.12 -11.47 -24.49
N PRO A 252 25.35 -11.08 -24.85
CA PRO A 252 25.84 -9.72 -24.68
C PRO A 252 25.32 -8.78 -25.77
N TYR A 253 24.66 -7.69 -25.36
CA TYR A 253 24.28 -6.57 -26.21
C TYR A 253 25.04 -5.30 -25.82
N ILE A 254 25.43 -4.51 -26.81
CA ILE A 254 25.96 -3.17 -26.59
C ILE A 254 24.82 -2.18 -26.79
N ILE A 255 24.47 -1.44 -25.75
CA ILE A 255 23.41 -0.43 -25.83
C ILE A 255 23.98 0.96 -25.56
N ARG A 256 23.39 1.98 -26.19
CA ARG A 256 23.72 3.37 -25.89
C ARG A 256 23.30 3.70 -24.46
N ARG A 257 24.13 4.40 -23.69
CA ARG A 257 23.85 4.77 -22.29
C ARG A 257 22.62 5.64 -22.13
N ARG A 258 22.34 6.52 -23.11
CA ARG A 258 21.17 7.39 -23.09
C ARG A 258 19.92 6.57 -23.41
N ALA A 259 18.99 6.50 -22.46
CA ALA A 259 17.65 5.98 -22.69
C ALA A 259 16.90 6.91 -23.65
N ILE A 260 16.26 6.31 -24.65
CA ILE A 260 15.44 7.03 -25.62
C ILE A 260 14.07 7.35 -25.00
N VAL A 261 13.42 6.33 -24.46
CA VAL A 261 12.13 6.42 -23.77
C VAL A 261 12.25 5.65 -22.45
N SER A 262 11.62 6.16 -21.39
CA SER A 262 11.54 5.51 -20.07
C SER A 262 10.16 4.85 -19.90
N GLY A 263 10.11 3.77 -19.13
CA GLY A 263 8.88 3.07 -18.76
C GLY A 263 7.90 3.91 -17.95
N GLU A 264 8.33 5.01 -17.33
CA GLU A 264 7.43 5.97 -16.65
C GLU A 264 6.37 6.58 -17.58
N ARG A 265 6.59 6.50 -18.90
CA ARG A 265 5.67 7.01 -19.92
C ARG A 265 4.68 5.95 -20.40
N LEU A 266 4.68 4.76 -19.82
CA LEU A 266 3.69 3.72 -20.12
C LEU A 266 2.37 4.05 -19.46
N VAL A 267 1.29 3.94 -20.23
CA VAL A 267 -0.09 4.13 -19.77
C VAL A 267 -0.78 2.79 -19.56
N ASP A 268 -0.41 1.80 -20.36
CA ASP A 268 -1.06 0.50 -20.35
C ASP A 268 -0.09 -0.61 -20.77
N ALA A 269 -0.31 -1.80 -20.22
CA ALA A 269 0.39 -3.03 -20.56
C ALA A 269 -0.53 -4.24 -20.36
N SER A 270 -0.63 -5.11 -21.37
CA SER A 270 -1.51 -6.28 -21.36
C SER A 270 -0.86 -7.48 -22.03
N VAL A 271 -1.25 -8.68 -21.61
CA VAL A 271 -0.82 -9.92 -22.27
C VAL A 271 -1.57 -10.08 -23.59
N GLY A 272 -0.83 -10.36 -24.65
CA GLY A 272 -1.34 -10.77 -25.95
C GLY A 272 -0.79 -12.12 -26.37
N PHE A 273 -1.26 -12.61 -27.50
CA PHE A 273 -0.73 -13.82 -28.14
C PHE A 273 -0.43 -13.51 -29.59
N ASP A 274 0.73 -13.95 -30.06
CA ASP A 274 1.10 -13.85 -31.47
C ASP A 274 0.12 -14.69 -32.32
N PRO A 275 -0.60 -14.09 -33.29
CA PRO A 275 -1.57 -14.80 -34.12
C PRO A 275 -1.00 -15.96 -34.93
N GLN A 276 0.32 -15.98 -35.19
CA GLN A 276 0.96 -17.03 -36.01
C GLN A 276 1.50 -18.18 -35.17
N THR A 277 2.16 -17.85 -34.05
CA THR A 277 2.89 -18.82 -33.23
C THR A 277 2.13 -19.21 -31.97
N ASN A 278 1.07 -18.47 -31.62
CA ASN A 278 0.34 -18.55 -30.36
C ASN A 278 1.27 -18.38 -29.13
N ALA A 279 2.43 -17.74 -29.32
CA ALA A 279 3.36 -17.43 -28.24
C ALA A 279 2.86 -16.21 -27.46
N PRO A 280 2.97 -16.21 -26.11
CA PRO A 280 2.58 -15.06 -25.29
C PRO A 280 3.52 -13.88 -25.53
N GLU A 281 2.94 -12.68 -25.60
CA GLU A 281 3.64 -11.41 -25.76
C GLU A 281 3.07 -10.35 -24.82
N VAL A 282 3.84 -9.29 -24.54
CA VAL A 282 3.35 -8.16 -23.74
C VAL A 282 3.16 -6.95 -24.64
N ASN A 283 1.89 -6.56 -24.81
CA ASN A 283 1.50 -5.35 -25.50
C ASN A 283 1.61 -4.17 -24.55
N PHE A 284 2.18 -3.06 -25.01
CA PHE A 284 2.32 -1.85 -24.22
C PHE A 284 1.91 -0.61 -25.01
N ARG A 285 1.52 0.44 -24.29
CA ARG A 285 1.15 1.73 -24.87
C ARG A 285 1.74 2.88 -24.08
N PHE A 286 2.36 3.81 -24.78
CA PHE A 286 2.87 5.05 -24.22
C PHE A 286 1.82 6.15 -24.12
N ASP A 287 2.10 7.16 -23.29
CA ASP A 287 1.42 8.45 -23.32
C ASP A 287 1.71 9.21 -24.62
N THR A 288 1.05 10.35 -24.82
CA THR A 288 1.17 11.14 -26.06
C THR A 288 2.59 11.64 -26.31
N LEU A 289 3.35 11.97 -25.26
CA LEU A 289 4.71 12.46 -25.35
C LEU A 289 5.71 11.33 -25.66
N GLY A 290 5.58 10.22 -24.94
CA GLY A 290 6.36 9.00 -25.13
C GLY A 290 6.13 8.39 -26.51
N GLY A 291 4.88 8.33 -26.95
CA GLY A 291 4.50 7.85 -28.28
C GLY A 291 5.11 8.69 -29.41
N ARG A 292 5.11 10.02 -29.28
CA ARG A 292 5.76 10.91 -30.27
C ARG A 292 7.27 10.67 -30.32
N LYS A 293 7.94 10.66 -29.16
CA LYS A 293 9.39 10.45 -29.08
C LYS A 293 9.79 9.06 -29.60
N PHE A 294 8.98 8.05 -29.31
CA PHE A 294 9.15 6.69 -29.81
C PHE A 294 8.97 6.63 -31.34
N GLY A 295 7.96 7.31 -31.89
CA GLY A 295 7.73 7.43 -33.33
C GLY A 295 8.89 8.10 -34.07
N GLU A 296 9.38 9.23 -33.57
CA GLU A 296 10.52 9.95 -34.14
C GLU A 296 11.78 9.08 -34.20
N VAL A 297 12.06 8.33 -33.12
CA VAL A 297 13.26 7.49 -33.04
C VAL A 297 13.14 6.24 -33.91
N THR A 298 11.97 5.59 -33.93
CA THR A 298 11.74 4.43 -34.80
C THR A 298 11.82 4.81 -36.27
N GLN A 299 11.28 5.97 -36.66
CA GLN A 299 11.37 6.49 -38.02
C GLN A 299 12.83 6.73 -38.47
N ALA A 300 13.68 7.25 -37.59
CA ALA A 300 15.08 7.53 -37.89
C ALA A 300 16.00 6.29 -37.83
N ASN A 301 15.52 5.15 -37.30
CA ASN A 301 16.36 3.97 -37.02
C ASN A 301 15.76 2.66 -37.56
N ILE A 302 15.02 2.71 -38.66
CA ILE A 302 14.53 1.52 -39.36
C ILE A 302 15.70 0.59 -39.72
N GLY A 303 15.53 -0.71 -39.48
CA GLY A 303 16.55 -1.74 -39.69
C GLY A 303 17.56 -1.89 -38.54
N ARG A 304 17.48 -1.06 -37.49
CA ARG A 304 18.35 -1.18 -36.31
C ARG A 304 17.65 -1.90 -35.15
N PRO A 305 18.40 -2.59 -34.26
CA PRO A 305 17.83 -3.24 -33.10
C PRO A 305 17.53 -2.23 -32.01
N PHE A 306 16.41 -2.45 -31.34
CA PHE A 306 15.91 -1.60 -30.26
C PHE A 306 15.79 -2.43 -28.99
N ALA A 307 16.74 -2.24 -28.07
CA ALA A 307 16.81 -3.01 -26.84
C ALA A 307 15.82 -2.47 -25.80
N ILE A 308 15.07 -3.40 -25.24
CA ILE A 308 14.17 -3.21 -24.11
C ILE A 308 14.90 -3.74 -22.87
N VAL A 309 15.21 -2.86 -21.95
CA VAL A 309 16.00 -3.16 -20.74
C VAL A 309 15.11 -3.03 -19.52
N LEU A 310 15.10 -4.05 -18.67
CA LEU A 310 14.40 -4.05 -17.38
C LEU A 310 15.45 -4.31 -16.29
N ASP A 311 15.56 -3.42 -15.31
CA ASP A 311 16.50 -3.56 -14.17
C ASP A 311 17.93 -3.95 -14.59
N GLU A 312 18.43 -3.23 -15.60
CA GLU A 312 19.76 -3.44 -16.22
C GLU A 312 19.96 -4.75 -16.98
N LYS A 313 18.91 -5.53 -17.27
CA LYS A 313 18.97 -6.72 -18.13
C LYS A 313 18.21 -6.51 -19.43
N VAL A 314 18.72 -7.02 -20.55
CA VAL A 314 18.00 -6.98 -21.84
C VAL A 314 16.94 -8.07 -21.86
N ILE A 315 15.67 -7.68 -21.93
CA ILE A 315 14.55 -8.61 -22.07
C ILE A 315 14.38 -9.01 -23.54
N SER A 316 14.42 -8.03 -24.44
CA SER A 316 14.35 -8.27 -25.89
C SER A 316 15.06 -7.15 -26.66
N ALA A 317 15.52 -7.46 -27.87
CA ALA A 317 16.15 -6.50 -28.77
C ALA A 317 15.61 -6.64 -30.21
N PRO A 318 14.31 -6.43 -30.45
CA PRO A 318 13.72 -6.56 -31.78
C PRO A 318 14.28 -5.55 -32.78
N ILE A 319 14.28 -5.92 -34.06
CA ILE A 319 14.65 -5.04 -35.17
C ILE A 319 13.45 -4.14 -35.50
N ILE A 320 13.69 -2.84 -35.64
CA ILE A 320 12.67 -1.88 -36.08
C ILE A 320 12.35 -2.12 -37.56
N GLN A 321 11.18 -2.68 -37.86
CA GLN A 321 10.74 -2.98 -39.24
C GLN A 321 10.11 -1.77 -39.94
N SER A 322 9.37 -0.95 -39.20
CA SER A 322 8.67 0.23 -39.71
C SER A 322 8.61 1.32 -38.64
N ALA A 323 8.31 2.55 -39.03
CA ALA A 323 8.07 3.64 -38.08
C ALA A 323 6.81 3.35 -37.25
N ILE A 324 6.90 3.51 -35.92
CA ILE A 324 5.79 3.24 -35.00
C ILE A 324 5.22 4.57 -34.48
N LEU A 325 4.31 5.16 -35.25
CA LEU A 325 3.72 6.46 -34.93
C LEU A 325 2.52 6.36 -33.97
N GLY A 326 2.01 5.15 -33.74
CA GLY A 326 0.84 4.90 -32.88
C GLY A 326 1.14 4.86 -31.38
N GLY A 327 2.41 4.91 -30.97
CA GLY A 327 2.82 4.89 -29.56
C GLY A 327 2.55 3.56 -28.82
N SER A 328 2.20 2.49 -29.54
CA SER A 328 2.05 1.14 -29.00
C SER A 328 3.13 0.21 -29.55
N GLY A 329 3.48 -0.82 -28.79
CA GLY A 329 4.41 -1.85 -29.22
C GLY A 329 4.12 -3.18 -28.55
N ARG A 330 4.83 -4.21 -29.01
CA ARG A 330 4.75 -5.56 -28.44
C ARG A 330 6.15 -6.04 -28.07
N ILE A 331 6.24 -6.73 -26.95
CA ILE A 331 7.46 -7.34 -26.42
C ILE A 331 7.31 -8.83 -26.66
N THR A 332 8.06 -9.33 -27.64
CA THR A 332 8.14 -10.74 -27.95
C THR A 332 9.33 -11.35 -27.23
N GLY A 333 9.15 -12.55 -26.68
CA GLY A 333 10.19 -13.31 -25.99
C GLY A 333 9.73 -14.75 -25.79
N ASN A 334 10.59 -15.57 -25.20
CA ASN A 334 10.22 -16.94 -24.81
C ASN A 334 9.56 -16.92 -23.42
N PHE A 335 8.45 -16.19 -23.29
CA PHE A 335 7.74 -16.07 -22.02
C PHE A 335 6.79 -17.25 -21.81
N SER A 336 6.58 -17.61 -20.54
CA SER A 336 5.36 -18.32 -20.15
C SER A 336 4.18 -17.35 -20.08
N VAL A 337 2.94 -17.87 -20.04
CA VAL A 337 1.74 -17.02 -19.85
C VAL A 337 1.80 -16.28 -18.52
N GLU A 338 2.35 -16.93 -17.48
CA GLU A 338 2.51 -16.34 -16.16
C GLU A 338 3.57 -15.24 -16.15
N GLU A 339 4.74 -15.48 -16.75
CA GLU A 339 5.80 -14.47 -16.89
C GLU A 339 5.35 -13.24 -17.69
N ALA A 340 4.58 -13.45 -18.75
CA ALA A 340 4.01 -12.35 -19.54
C ALA A 340 3.00 -11.54 -18.71
N ASN A 341 2.21 -12.20 -17.86
CA ASN A 341 1.27 -11.55 -16.96
C ASN A 341 2.01 -10.73 -15.90
N ASP A 342 2.99 -11.33 -15.21
CA ASP A 342 3.77 -10.65 -14.19
C ASP A 342 4.52 -9.44 -14.78
N LEU A 343 5.11 -9.57 -15.97
CA LEU A 343 5.71 -8.45 -16.68
C LEU A 343 4.66 -7.37 -17.00
N ALA A 344 3.47 -7.73 -17.49
CA ALA A 344 2.41 -6.76 -17.76
C ALA A 344 1.97 -6.01 -16.49
N ILE A 345 1.85 -6.69 -15.34
CA ILE A 345 1.55 -6.08 -14.03
C ILE A 345 2.63 -5.06 -13.66
N LEU A 346 3.91 -5.45 -13.75
CA LEU A 346 5.04 -4.58 -13.43
C LEU A 346 5.07 -3.32 -14.32
N LEU A 347 4.81 -3.48 -15.61
CA LEU A 347 4.78 -2.36 -16.56
C LEU A 347 3.60 -1.41 -16.34
N ARG A 348 2.43 -1.92 -15.95
CA ARG A 348 1.23 -1.11 -15.70
C ARG A 348 1.29 -0.37 -14.37
N ALA A 349 1.80 -1.05 -13.34
CA ALA A 349 2.02 -0.44 -12.03
C ALA A 349 3.17 0.59 -12.06
N GLY A 350 4.16 0.38 -12.93
CA GLY A 350 5.31 1.27 -13.09
C GLY A 350 6.48 0.92 -12.17
N ALA A 351 7.58 1.66 -12.37
CA ALA A 351 8.83 1.44 -11.66
C ALA A 351 8.77 1.94 -10.21
N LEU A 352 9.35 1.18 -9.29
CA LEU A 352 9.59 1.65 -7.93
C LEU A 352 10.64 2.76 -7.93
N PRO A 353 10.47 3.81 -7.10
CA PRO A 353 11.46 4.88 -6.99
C PRO A 353 12.77 4.43 -6.31
N ALA A 354 12.73 3.32 -5.56
CA ALA A 354 13.86 2.75 -4.85
C ALA A 354 13.72 1.23 -4.75
N PRO A 355 14.83 0.46 -4.71
CA PRO A 355 14.77 -0.95 -4.40
C PRO A 355 14.28 -1.19 -2.96
N MET A 356 13.67 -2.35 -2.73
CA MET A 356 13.13 -2.73 -1.44
C MET A 356 13.74 -4.05 -0.96
N SER A 357 13.90 -4.17 0.35
CA SER A 357 14.29 -5.42 1.01
C SER A 357 13.19 -5.89 1.94
N ILE A 358 13.04 -7.20 2.09
CA ILE A 358 12.04 -7.82 2.96
C ILE A 358 12.69 -7.98 4.33
N LEU A 359 12.08 -7.37 5.36
CA LEU A 359 12.56 -7.46 6.74
C LEU A 359 11.88 -8.60 7.49
N GLU A 360 10.58 -8.78 7.27
CA GLU A 360 9.78 -9.80 7.94
C GLU A 360 8.74 -10.35 6.97
N GLU A 361 8.54 -11.66 7.05
CA GLU A 361 7.55 -12.40 6.28
C GLU A 361 6.80 -13.32 7.23
N ARG A 362 5.46 -13.24 7.18
CA ARG A 362 4.57 -14.20 7.84
C ARG A 362 3.48 -14.59 6.85
N THR A 363 3.30 -15.89 6.67
CA THR A 363 2.25 -16.41 5.80
C THR A 363 1.32 -17.26 6.63
N VAL A 364 0.02 -16.98 6.55
CA VAL A 364 -1.01 -17.80 7.18
C VAL A 364 -1.70 -18.57 6.07
N GLY A 365 -1.54 -19.89 6.07
CA GLY A 365 -2.20 -20.74 5.08
C GLY A 365 -3.74 -20.65 5.20
N PRO A 366 -4.50 -20.62 4.09
CA PRO A 366 -5.95 -20.52 4.09
C PRO A 366 -6.64 -21.60 4.94
N GLY A 367 -6.05 -22.81 5.00
CA GLY A 367 -6.59 -23.93 5.78
C GLY A 367 -6.62 -23.67 7.29
N LEU A 368 -5.59 -23.03 7.86
CA LEU A 368 -5.54 -22.73 9.29
C LEU A 368 -6.55 -21.64 9.69
N GLY A 369 -6.80 -20.69 8.79
CA GLY A 369 -7.82 -19.66 8.97
C GLY A 369 -9.23 -20.23 8.91
N ALA A 370 -9.52 -21.06 7.89
CA ALA A 370 -10.83 -21.70 7.72
C ALA A 370 -11.21 -22.59 8.92
N ASP A 371 -10.26 -23.38 9.44
CA ASP A 371 -10.48 -24.22 10.62
C ASP A 371 -10.74 -23.37 11.87
N SER A 372 -10.00 -22.28 12.04
CA SER A 372 -10.18 -21.34 13.16
C SER A 372 -11.54 -20.62 13.09
N VAL A 373 -11.97 -20.21 11.90
CA VAL A 373 -13.30 -19.63 11.66
C VAL A 373 -14.39 -20.66 11.97
N ALA A 374 -14.24 -21.90 11.52
CA ALA A 374 -15.20 -22.96 11.77
C ALA A 374 -15.34 -23.26 13.28
N ALA A 375 -14.22 -23.42 13.98
CA ALA A 375 -14.18 -23.64 15.43
C ALA A 375 -14.76 -22.44 16.19
N GLY A 376 -14.38 -21.21 15.82
CA GLY A 376 -14.89 -19.98 16.43
C GLY A 376 -16.39 -19.81 16.22
N ARG A 377 -16.90 -20.12 15.02
CA ARG A 377 -18.34 -20.11 14.73
C ARG A 377 -19.09 -21.14 15.57
N ILE A 378 -18.57 -22.36 15.69
CA ILE A 378 -19.18 -23.40 16.53
C ILE A 378 -19.20 -22.97 18.00
N ALA A 379 -18.07 -22.46 18.52
CA ALA A 379 -17.96 -21.97 19.89
C ALA A 379 -18.95 -20.83 20.18
N LEU A 380 -19.08 -19.87 19.26
CA LEU A 380 -20.03 -18.76 19.39
C LEU A 380 -21.48 -19.25 19.39
N ILE A 381 -21.84 -20.16 18.48
CA ILE A 381 -23.19 -20.72 18.42
C ILE A 381 -23.53 -21.49 19.70
N VAL A 382 -22.63 -22.39 20.13
CA VAL A 382 -22.83 -23.21 21.34
C VAL A 382 -22.92 -22.32 22.57
N GLY A 383 -22.01 -21.37 22.74
CA GLY A 383 -22.01 -20.41 23.85
C GLY A 383 -23.27 -19.56 23.88
N PHE A 384 -23.70 -19.04 22.71
CA PHE A 384 -24.90 -18.24 22.58
C PHE A 384 -26.17 -19.00 22.99
N PHE A 385 -26.35 -20.23 22.49
CA PHE A 385 -27.50 -21.04 22.87
C PHE A 385 -27.45 -21.49 24.34
N ALA A 386 -26.27 -21.79 24.88
CA ALA A 386 -26.11 -22.12 26.29
C ALA A 386 -26.51 -20.94 27.20
N VAL A 387 -26.12 -19.73 26.85
CA VAL A 387 -26.50 -18.50 27.56
C VAL A 387 -28.01 -18.24 27.48
N ILE A 388 -28.62 -18.38 26.30
CA ILE A 388 -30.07 -18.23 26.12
C ILE A 388 -30.84 -19.23 26.98
N ALA A 389 -30.40 -20.50 26.97
CA ALA A 389 -31.01 -21.56 27.76
C ALA A 389 -30.86 -21.27 29.26
N PHE A 390 -29.67 -20.87 29.71
CA PHE A 390 -29.43 -20.47 31.09
C PHE A 390 -30.34 -19.32 31.52
N MET A 391 -30.47 -18.26 30.72
CA MET A 391 -31.34 -17.12 31.04
C MET A 391 -32.81 -17.51 31.09
N MET A 392 -33.26 -18.37 30.17
CA MET A 392 -34.64 -18.84 30.14
C MET A 392 -34.98 -19.71 31.36
N VAL A 393 -34.09 -20.64 31.73
CA VAL A 393 -34.28 -21.51 32.90
C VAL A 393 -34.21 -20.71 34.21
N SER A 394 -33.21 -19.83 34.34
CA SER A 394 -32.96 -19.10 35.59
C SER A 394 -33.98 -17.98 35.83
N TYR A 395 -34.47 -17.30 34.78
CA TYR A 395 -35.28 -16.07 34.91
C TYR A 395 -36.66 -16.14 34.25
N SER A 396 -37.06 -17.26 33.63
CA SER A 396 -38.37 -17.44 33.00
C SER A 396 -38.72 -16.28 32.03
N LEU A 397 -39.80 -15.53 32.28
CA LEU A 397 -40.27 -14.43 31.41
C LEU A 397 -39.25 -13.29 31.29
N PHE A 398 -38.58 -12.93 32.39
CA PHE A 398 -37.51 -11.91 32.35
C PHE A 398 -36.31 -12.38 31.54
N GLY A 399 -36.05 -13.69 31.53
CA GLY A 399 -35.05 -14.33 30.66
C GLY A 399 -35.34 -14.12 29.18
N ILE A 400 -36.61 -14.17 28.76
CA ILE A 400 -37.01 -13.90 27.38
C ILE A 400 -36.70 -12.45 26.98
N PHE A 401 -37.00 -11.48 27.85
CA PHE A 401 -36.69 -10.08 27.58
C PHE A 401 -35.17 -9.83 27.48
N ALA A 402 -34.38 -10.46 28.35
CA ALA A 402 -32.92 -10.39 28.25
C ALA A 402 -32.39 -11.03 26.95
N ASN A 403 -32.97 -12.15 26.51
CA ASN A 403 -32.58 -12.79 25.25
C ASN A 403 -32.87 -11.90 24.02
N VAL A 404 -34.02 -11.21 24.01
CA VAL A 404 -34.32 -10.22 22.96
C VAL A 404 -33.32 -9.07 22.97
N ALA A 405 -32.96 -8.56 24.15
CA ALA A 405 -31.95 -7.52 24.29
C ALA A 405 -30.55 -8.01 23.85
N LEU A 406 -30.20 -9.27 24.11
CA LEU A 406 -28.94 -9.88 23.68
C LEU A 406 -28.85 -9.99 22.15
N ILE A 407 -29.91 -10.45 21.49
CA ILE A 407 -29.99 -10.52 20.02
C ILE A 407 -29.86 -9.11 19.43
N ALA A 408 -30.57 -8.14 20.01
CA ALA A 408 -30.49 -6.75 19.60
C ALA A 408 -29.06 -6.20 19.72
N ASN A 409 -28.38 -6.48 20.83
CA ASN A 409 -26.99 -6.06 21.04
C ASN A 409 -26.04 -6.66 19.99
N LEU A 410 -26.18 -7.96 19.68
CA LEU A 410 -25.34 -8.61 18.67
C LEU A 410 -25.56 -8.02 17.27
N LEU A 411 -26.82 -7.72 16.91
CA LEU A 411 -27.14 -7.03 15.64
C LEU A 411 -26.49 -5.64 15.57
N LEU A 412 -26.49 -4.89 16.68
CA LEU A 412 -25.85 -3.58 16.73
C LEU A 412 -24.33 -3.66 16.62
N ILE A 413 -23.69 -4.65 17.25
CA ILE A 413 -22.25 -4.88 17.09
C ILE A 413 -21.92 -5.14 15.62
N MET A 414 -22.65 -6.04 14.96
CA MET A 414 -22.46 -6.34 13.54
C MET A 414 -22.70 -5.11 12.64
N ALA A 415 -23.72 -4.32 12.96
CA ALA A 415 -24.03 -3.08 12.25
C ALA A 415 -22.90 -2.05 12.34
N VAL A 416 -22.31 -1.88 13.53
CA VAL A 416 -21.19 -0.96 13.74
C VAL A 416 -19.94 -1.45 13.03
N LEU A 417 -19.62 -2.74 13.11
CA LEU A 417 -18.44 -3.31 12.43
C LEU A 417 -18.56 -3.19 10.90
N SER A 418 -19.72 -3.52 10.33
CA SER A 418 -20.00 -3.34 8.90
C SER A 418 -20.02 -1.86 8.52
N GLY A 419 -20.64 -0.99 9.31
CA GLY A 419 -20.70 0.45 9.02
C GLY A 419 -19.34 1.15 9.04
N LEU A 420 -18.43 0.71 9.92
CA LEU A 420 -17.07 1.23 10.00
C LEU A 420 -16.08 0.51 9.07
N GLN A 421 -16.52 -0.52 8.34
CA GLN A 421 -15.65 -1.41 7.56
C GLN A 421 -14.47 -1.96 8.39
N ALA A 422 -14.76 -2.29 9.65
CA ALA A 422 -13.76 -2.79 10.57
C ALA A 422 -13.48 -4.28 10.29
N THR A 423 -12.19 -4.64 10.27
CA THR A 423 -11.73 -6.01 10.02
C THR A 423 -11.95 -6.91 11.25
N LEU A 424 -12.71 -7.99 11.08
CA LEU A 424 -12.90 -9.03 12.10
C LEU A 424 -11.74 -10.02 12.06
N THR A 425 -10.99 -10.10 13.16
CA THR A 425 -9.90 -11.07 13.38
C THR A 425 -10.31 -12.18 14.33
N LEU A 426 -9.46 -13.19 14.53
CA LEU A 426 -9.69 -14.26 15.51
C LEU A 426 -9.80 -13.70 16.96
N PRO A 427 -8.91 -12.80 17.42
CA PRO A 427 -9.11 -12.06 18.67
C PRO A 427 -10.42 -11.25 18.68
N GLY A 428 -10.84 -10.69 17.54
CA GLY A 428 -12.12 -10.00 17.40
C GLY A 428 -13.31 -10.92 17.72
N ILE A 429 -13.31 -12.17 17.25
CA ILE A 429 -14.33 -13.17 17.59
C ILE A 429 -14.33 -13.44 19.10
N ALA A 430 -13.16 -13.58 19.72
CA ALA A 430 -13.05 -13.75 21.18
C ALA A 430 -13.62 -12.53 21.94
N GLY A 431 -13.37 -11.31 21.45
CA GLY A 431 -13.95 -10.08 21.99
C GLY A 431 -15.48 -10.04 21.89
N ILE A 432 -16.06 -10.52 20.79
CA ILE A 432 -17.52 -10.66 20.64
C ILE A 432 -18.06 -11.67 21.66
N VAL A 433 -17.41 -12.82 21.81
CA VAL A 433 -17.81 -13.84 22.80
C VAL A 433 -17.75 -13.29 24.22
N LEU A 434 -16.70 -12.55 24.58
CA LEU A 434 -16.58 -11.88 25.88
C LEU A 434 -17.70 -10.86 26.10
N THR A 435 -18.03 -10.08 25.06
CA THR A 435 -19.09 -9.06 25.10
C THR A 435 -20.48 -9.70 25.27
N VAL A 436 -20.74 -10.85 24.63
CA VAL A 436 -21.96 -11.63 24.83
C VAL A 436 -22.12 -12.04 26.31
N GLY A 437 -21.03 -12.50 26.95
CA GLY A 437 -21.04 -12.84 28.37
C GLY A 437 -21.34 -11.63 29.27
N MET A 438 -20.63 -10.51 29.07
CA MET A 438 -20.82 -9.28 29.86
C MET A 438 -22.21 -8.65 29.65
N ALA A 439 -22.76 -8.71 28.42
CA ALA A 439 -24.09 -8.18 28.13
C ALA A 439 -25.20 -8.91 28.90
N VAL A 440 -25.01 -10.19 29.20
CA VAL A 440 -25.95 -10.98 30.01
C VAL A 440 -25.77 -10.68 31.50
N ASP A 441 -24.53 -10.52 31.96
CA ASP A 441 -24.23 -10.18 33.35
C ASP A 441 -24.92 -8.89 33.81
N ALA A 442 -24.94 -7.85 32.96
CA ALA A 442 -25.67 -6.62 33.24
C ALA A 442 -27.19 -6.86 33.47
N ASN A 443 -27.80 -7.75 32.69
CA ASN A 443 -29.22 -8.12 32.86
C ASN A 443 -29.43 -8.95 34.13
N VAL A 444 -28.50 -9.86 34.45
CA VAL A 444 -28.52 -10.66 35.68
C VAL A 444 -28.44 -9.77 36.92
N LEU A 445 -27.54 -8.79 36.95
CA LEU A 445 -27.42 -7.81 38.05
C LEU A 445 -28.72 -7.05 38.29
N ILE A 446 -29.38 -6.60 37.22
CA ILE A 446 -30.69 -5.93 37.32
C ILE A 446 -31.73 -6.90 37.90
N PHE A 447 -31.81 -8.12 37.38
CA PHE A 447 -32.83 -9.08 37.80
C PHE A 447 -32.65 -9.57 39.22
N GLU A 448 -31.42 -9.86 39.66
CA GLU A 448 -31.16 -10.20 41.06
C GLU A 448 -31.47 -9.02 41.98
N ARG A 449 -31.13 -7.79 41.58
CA ARG A 449 -31.49 -6.63 42.39
C ARG A 449 -33.01 -6.44 42.50
N ILE A 450 -33.75 -6.69 41.42
CA ILE A 450 -35.22 -6.68 41.45
C ILE A 450 -35.75 -7.78 42.37
N ARG A 451 -35.19 -9.00 42.32
CA ARG A 451 -35.57 -10.10 43.23
C ARG A 451 -35.32 -9.77 44.70
N GLU A 452 -34.17 -9.17 45.02
CA GLU A 452 -33.85 -8.72 46.37
C GLU A 452 -34.87 -7.68 46.88
N GLU A 453 -35.25 -6.71 46.05
CA GLU A 453 -36.23 -5.69 46.42
C GLU A 453 -37.66 -6.26 46.53
N LEU A 454 -38.01 -7.28 45.73
CA LEU A 454 -39.27 -8.02 45.82
C LEU A 454 -39.33 -8.89 47.10
N ALA A 455 -38.21 -9.47 47.53
CA ALA A 455 -38.12 -10.26 48.76
C ALA A 455 -38.33 -9.40 50.02
N LEU A 456 -38.24 -8.08 49.91
CA LEU A 456 -38.54 -7.11 50.96
C LEU A 456 -40.01 -6.64 50.94
N ASP A 457 -40.93 -7.41 50.32
CA ASP A 457 -42.37 -7.13 50.18
C ASP A 457 -42.71 -5.77 49.54
N LYS A 458 -41.80 -5.24 48.71
CA LYS A 458 -42.06 -3.98 47.98
C LYS A 458 -42.99 -4.24 46.80
N ASN A 459 -43.80 -3.22 46.49
CA ASN A 459 -44.65 -3.24 45.29
C ASN A 459 -43.79 -3.56 44.04
N PRO A 460 -44.21 -4.51 43.18
CA PRO A 460 -43.43 -4.92 42.01
C PRO A 460 -42.97 -3.78 41.10
N ILE A 461 -43.76 -2.72 40.95
CA ILE A 461 -43.40 -1.57 40.11
C ILE A 461 -42.25 -0.78 40.75
N ILE A 462 -42.26 -0.63 42.08
CA ILE A 462 -41.24 0.09 42.83
C ILE A 462 -39.94 -0.74 42.89
N ALA A 463 -40.07 -2.06 43.04
CA ALA A 463 -38.91 -2.97 43.01
C ALA A 463 -38.17 -2.91 41.67
N ILE A 464 -38.89 -2.82 40.54
CA ILE A 464 -38.28 -2.65 39.22
C ILE A 464 -37.54 -1.32 39.12
N ASP A 465 -38.17 -0.20 39.47
CA ASP A 465 -37.57 1.13 39.38
C ASP A 465 -36.31 1.26 40.27
N MET A 466 -36.37 0.73 41.50
CA MET A 466 -35.23 0.68 42.41
C MET A 466 -34.13 -0.27 41.94
N GLY A 467 -34.51 -1.41 41.33
CA GLY A 467 -33.57 -2.35 40.74
C GLY A 467 -32.75 -1.71 39.62
N TYR A 468 -33.42 -1.03 38.68
CA TYR A 468 -32.75 -0.32 37.59
C TYR A 468 -31.89 0.84 38.11
N SER A 469 -32.41 1.73 38.95
CA SER A 469 -31.66 2.90 39.42
C SER A 469 -30.39 2.54 40.19
N ARG A 470 -30.40 1.44 40.96
CA ARG A 470 -29.23 0.96 41.71
C ARG A 470 -28.25 0.17 40.84
N ALA A 471 -28.76 -0.70 39.97
CA ALA A 471 -27.90 -1.51 39.10
C ALA A 471 -27.21 -0.67 38.01
N LEU A 472 -27.84 0.42 37.55
CA LEU A 472 -27.29 1.27 36.49
C LEU A 472 -25.90 1.85 36.82
N SER A 473 -25.63 2.23 38.07
CA SER A 473 -24.30 2.77 38.41
C SER A 473 -23.21 1.69 38.31
N THR A 474 -23.51 0.47 38.79
CA THR A 474 -22.60 -0.67 38.72
C THR A 474 -22.36 -1.11 37.27
N ILE A 475 -23.40 -1.15 36.44
CA ILE A 475 -23.29 -1.49 35.02
C ILE A 475 -22.47 -0.44 34.28
N PHE A 476 -22.68 0.85 34.58
CA PHE A 476 -21.91 1.92 33.97
C PHE A 476 -20.43 1.82 34.34
N ASP A 477 -20.12 1.62 35.63
CA ASP A 477 -18.74 1.49 36.12
C ASP A 477 -18.00 0.30 35.49
N ALA A 478 -18.65 -0.87 35.41
CA ALA A 478 -18.08 -2.06 34.78
C ALA A 478 -17.80 -1.87 33.29
N ASN A 479 -18.73 -1.25 32.54
CA ASN A 479 -18.56 -0.99 31.11
C ASN A 479 -17.51 0.10 30.84
N VAL A 480 -17.45 1.15 31.67
CA VAL A 480 -16.42 2.19 31.55
C VAL A 480 -15.04 1.60 31.82
N THR A 481 -14.90 0.75 32.84
CA THR A 481 -13.63 0.05 33.13
C THR A 481 -13.20 -0.82 31.95
N THR A 482 -14.13 -1.60 31.38
CA THR A 482 -13.87 -2.44 30.21
C THR A 482 -13.51 -1.61 28.98
N PHE A 483 -14.20 -0.48 28.77
CA PHE A 483 -13.93 0.44 27.67
C PHE A 483 -12.54 1.09 27.78
N LEU A 484 -12.14 1.51 28.98
CA LEU A 484 -10.80 2.06 29.22
C LEU A 484 -9.71 1.00 28.95
N ALA A 485 -9.93 -0.23 29.40
CA ALA A 485 -9.02 -1.34 29.08
C ALA A 485 -8.93 -1.57 27.56
N ALA A 486 -10.06 -1.52 26.85
CA ALA A 486 -10.10 -1.66 25.39
C ALA A 486 -9.35 -0.52 24.67
N ILE A 487 -9.44 0.73 25.13
CA ILE A 487 -8.67 1.85 24.58
C ILE A 487 -7.17 1.64 24.77
N ILE A 488 -6.74 1.20 25.96
CA ILE A 488 -5.33 0.94 26.24
C ILE A 488 -4.80 -0.17 25.33
N LEU A 489 -5.56 -1.27 25.19
CA LEU A 489 -5.22 -2.36 24.27
C LEU A 489 -5.23 -1.90 22.81
N PHE A 490 -6.13 -1.00 22.42
CA PHE A 490 -6.18 -0.45 21.06
C PHE A 490 -4.95 0.41 20.73
N GLN A 491 -4.42 1.17 21.70
CA GLN A 491 -3.23 2.00 21.47
C GLN A 491 -1.91 1.25 21.56
N LEU A 492 -1.81 0.24 22.45
CA LEU A 492 -0.56 -0.48 22.74
C LEU A 492 -0.49 -1.86 22.08
N GLY A 493 -1.63 -2.39 21.62
CA GLY A 493 -1.70 -3.69 20.98
C GLY A 493 -1.02 -3.70 19.62
N SER A 494 -0.18 -4.70 19.39
CA SER A 494 0.35 -5.05 18.08
C SER A 494 -0.40 -6.29 17.58
N GLY A 495 -1.39 -6.09 16.70
CA GLY A 495 -2.25 -7.15 16.19
C GLY A 495 -3.45 -6.58 15.47
#